data_AF-A0A4R8K1L3-F1
#
_entry.id   AF-A0A4R8K1L3-F1
#
_cell.length_a   1.000
_cell.length_b   1.000
_cell.length_c   1.000
_cell.angle_alpha   90.00
_cell.angle_beta   90.00
_cell.angle_gamma   90.00
#
_symmetry.space_group_name_H-M   'P 1'
#
loop_
_entity.id
_entity.type
_entity.pdbx_description
1 polymer ?
#
loop_
_entity_poly.entity_id
_entity_poly.type
_entity_poly.pdbx_seq_one_letter_code
_entity_poly.pdbx_strand_id
1 'polypeptide(L)'
;MSTSEGLVFSVNGSASNYTNTDVRIKDNRFTMVMRGNTREGEMPGIGIFEGSIDDLTLEGLSGVASTMRVDRGYVDFYHALKYLKLFYDTGSRIAKLDVKPTISLKNGGFLLDLAFHNSGKSQVAFSSPSEWEGYYNPIAGTSWAIVTGVRDDNLKIHDKEREFNTDWLGSSAMLNREEFRGALLRLQPGETRHAKYMVFPSNPFIKGRYLIGVSIAIQEVVEPQALKGNVEFVGQETYVEFPRDYPSTPEELATFATHQREKNQ
;
A
#
# COMPACT_ATOMS: atom_id res chain seq x y z
N MET A 1 -37.53 -5.43 -18.14
CA MET A 1 -37.01 -6.80 -17.99
C MET A 1 -36.08 -6.77 -16.79
N SER A 2 -36.43 -7.51 -15.74
CA SER A 2 -35.69 -7.53 -14.47
C SER A 2 -34.48 -8.46 -14.64
N THR A 3 -33.29 -7.90 -14.83
CA THR A 3 -32.04 -8.64 -14.62
C THR A 3 -31.83 -8.74 -13.11
N SER A 4 -32.36 -9.80 -12.50
CA SER A 4 -32.17 -10.12 -11.08
C SER A 4 -30.72 -10.46 -10.72
N GLU A 5 -29.82 -10.47 -11.71
CA GLU A 5 -28.39 -10.65 -11.52
C GLU A 5 -27.74 -9.27 -11.41
N GLY A 6 -27.29 -8.95 -10.20
CA GLY A 6 -26.53 -7.73 -9.94
C GLY A 6 -25.23 -7.67 -10.76
N LEU A 7 -24.75 -6.46 -11.04
CA LEU A 7 -23.50 -6.25 -11.77
C LEU A 7 -22.31 -6.66 -10.88
N VAL A 8 -21.42 -7.50 -11.42
CA VAL A 8 -20.18 -7.92 -10.75
C VAL A 8 -19.02 -7.74 -11.71
N PHE A 9 -17.93 -7.11 -11.24
CA PHE A 9 -16.71 -6.99 -12.01
C PHE A 9 -15.48 -6.92 -11.12
N SER A 10 -14.33 -7.28 -11.68
CA SER A 10 -13.02 -7.22 -11.03
C SER A 10 -12.05 -6.38 -11.86
N VAL A 11 -11.17 -5.69 -11.17
CA VAL A 11 -10.11 -4.87 -11.78
C VAL A 11 -8.79 -5.19 -11.09
N ASN A 12 -7.74 -5.46 -11.88
CA ASN A 12 -6.40 -5.57 -11.33
C ASN A 12 -5.75 -4.18 -11.24
N GLY A 13 -5.56 -3.71 -10.00
CA GLY A 13 -4.94 -2.42 -9.68
C GLY A 13 -3.49 -2.52 -9.23
N SER A 14 -2.85 -3.70 -9.23
CA SER A 14 -1.45 -3.85 -8.79
C SER A 14 -0.53 -4.48 -9.84
N ALA A 15 0.77 -4.53 -9.51
CA ALA A 15 1.78 -5.23 -10.28
C ALA A 15 1.65 -6.76 -10.17
N SER A 16 1.07 -7.28 -9.09
CA SER A 16 0.78 -8.70 -8.91
C SER A 16 -0.54 -9.11 -9.56
N ASN A 17 -0.61 -10.33 -10.08
CA ASN A 17 -1.83 -10.87 -10.69
C ASN A 17 -2.91 -11.29 -9.67
N TYR A 18 -2.69 -11.09 -8.37
CA TYR A 18 -3.48 -11.71 -7.31
C TYR A 18 -4.26 -10.73 -6.42
N THR A 19 -4.20 -9.42 -6.70
CA THR A 19 -4.74 -8.37 -5.84
C THR A 19 -5.84 -7.59 -6.56
N ASN A 20 -6.85 -8.32 -7.01
CA ASN A 20 -7.99 -7.73 -7.68
C ASN A 20 -8.85 -6.93 -6.71
N THR A 21 -9.31 -5.78 -7.18
CA THR A 21 -10.43 -5.05 -6.60
C THR A 21 -11.72 -5.58 -7.20
N ASP A 22 -12.58 -6.15 -6.37
CA ASP A 22 -13.86 -6.72 -6.76
C ASP A 22 -15.00 -5.75 -6.40
N VAL A 23 -15.90 -5.51 -7.33
CA VAL A 23 -17.10 -4.69 -7.11
C VAL A 23 -18.33 -5.53 -7.40
N ARG A 24 -19.31 -5.44 -6.50
CA ARG A 24 -20.65 -6.00 -6.68
C ARG A 24 -21.67 -4.91 -6.48
N ILE A 25 -22.65 -4.85 -7.37
CA ILE A 25 -23.79 -3.96 -7.26
C ILE A 25 -25.07 -4.78 -7.26
N LYS A 26 -25.93 -4.52 -6.28
CA LYS A 26 -27.22 -5.17 -6.13
C LYS A 26 -28.17 -4.23 -5.41
N ASP A 27 -29.41 -4.12 -5.90
CA ASP A 27 -30.48 -3.33 -5.26
C ASP A 27 -30.06 -1.87 -4.95
N ASN A 28 -29.43 -1.19 -5.92
CA ASN A 28 -28.88 0.17 -5.79
C ASN A 28 -27.88 0.33 -4.63
N ARG A 29 -27.17 -0.74 -4.28
CA ARG A 29 -26.07 -0.74 -3.33
C ARG A 29 -24.82 -1.31 -3.97
N PHE A 30 -23.67 -0.82 -3.55
CA PHE A 30 -22.38 -1.38 -3.94
C PHE A 30 -21.67 -1.99 -2.73
N THR A 31 -20.87 -3.02 -3.02
CA THR A 31 -19.80 -3.52 -2.16
C THR A 31 -18.54 -3.55 -3.00
N MET A 32 -17.48 -2.90 -2.53
CA MET A 32 -16.14 -2.92 -3.14
C MET A 32 -15.16 -3.57 -2.17
N VAL A 33 -14.52 -4.65 -2.59
CA VAL A 33 -13.41 -5.30 -1.89
C VAL A 33 -12.13 -4.92 -2.60
N MET A 34 -11.40 -3.97 -2.04
CA MET A 34 -10.15 -3.45 -2.58
C MET A 34 -8.97 -4.14 -1.91
N ARG A 35 -8.30 -5.05 -2.64
CA ARG A 35 -7.09 -5.76 -2.18
C ARG A 35 -5.78 -5.07 -2.54
N GLY A 36 -5.86 -3.95 -3.25
CA GLY A 36 -4.66 -3.26 -3.69
C GLY A 36 -4.89 -2.26 -4.79
N ASN A 37 -4.18 -1.15 -4.69
CA ASN A 37 -3.90 -0.23 -5.79
C ASN A 37 -2.44 0.18 -5.65
N THR A 38 -1.62 -0.14 -6.64
CA THR A 38 -0.23 0.32 -6.72
C THR A 38 0.01 1.24 -7.91
N ARG A 39 -1.03 1.48 -8.72
CA ARG A 39 -0.93 2.30 -9.94
C ARG A 39 -1.10 3.79 -9.65
N GLU A 40 -1.95 4.13 -8.69
CA GLU A 40 -2.27 5.52 -8.35
C GLU A 40 -2.29 5.68 -6.83
N GLY A 41 -1.57 6.67 -6.30
CA GLY A 41 -1.52 7.00 -4.86
C GLY A 41 -2.85 7.52 -4.26
N GLU A 42 -3.89 7.64 -5.07
CA GLU A 42 -5.16 8.27 -4.69
C GLU A 42 -6.07 7.40 -3.80
N MET A 43 -5.91 6.08 -3.86
CA MET A 43 -6.68 5.15 -3.02
C MET A 43 -5.71 4.31 -2.17
N PRO A 44 -5.05 4.89 -1.15
CA PRO A 44 -4.05 4.18 -0.37
C PRO A 44 -4.66 3.06 0.46
N GLY A 45 -3.90 2.00 0.70
CA GLY A 45 -4.29 0.89 1.56
C GLY A 45 -5.19 -0.16 0.89
N ILE A 46 -5.86 -0.93 1.73
CA ILE A 46 -6.87 -1.94 1.33
C ILE A 46 -8.13 -1.75 2.14
N GLY A 47 -9.27 -2.27 1.66
CA GLY A 47 -10.50 -2.19 2.42
C GLY A 47 -11.72 -2.84 1.80
N ILE A 48 -12.81 -2.82 2.57
CA ILE A 48 -14.16 -3.15 2.14
C ILE A 48 -15.01 -1.90 2.31
N PHE A 49 -15.64 -1.49 1.23
CA PHE A 49 -16.46 -0.28 1.16
C PHE A 49 -17.87 -0.66 0.74
N GLU A 50 -18.85 -0.11 1.45
CA GLU A 50 -20.26 -0.34 1.13
C GLU A 50 -21.05 0.95 1.13
N GLY A 51 -21.98 1.09 0.19
CA GLY A 51 -22.79 2.30 0.08
C GLY A 51 -23.97 2.14 -0.86
N SER A 52 -24.71 3.23 -1.02
CA SER A 52 -25.74 3.37 -2.07
C SER A 52 -25.10 3.89 -3.36
N ILE A 53 -25.68 3.56 -4.49
CA ILE A 53 -25.33 4.10 -5.81
C ILE A 53 -26.55 4.79 -6.40
N ASP A 54 -26.38 5.98 -6.96
CA ASP A 54 -27.45 6.67 -7.68
C ASP A 54 -27.63 6.11 -9.11
N ASP A 55 -28.79 6.38 -9.70
CA ASP A 55 -29.16 5.81 -10.99
C ASP A 55 -28.24 6.28 -12.13
N LEU A 56 -27.72 7.51 -12.06
CA LEU A 56 -26.80 8.06 -13.06
C LEU A 56 -25.45 7.34 -13.05
N THR A 57 -24.93 7.07 -11.86
CA THR A 57 -23.69 6.32 -11.66
C THR A 57 -23.87 4.88 -12.11
N LEU A 58 -25.00 4.26 -11.78
CA LEU A 58 -25.35 2.91 -12.20
C LEU A 58 -25.47 2.78 -13.72
N GLU A 59 -26.13 3.73 -14.39
CA GLU A 59 -26.25 3.79 -15.84
C GLU A 59 -24.88 3.90 -16.51
N GLY A 60 -24.04 4.84 -16.04
CA GLY A 60 -22.71 5.02 -16.59
C GLY A 60 -21.82 3.79 -16.42
N LEU A 61 -21.89 3.12 -15.27
CA LEU A 61 -21.13 1.90 -15.01
C LEU A 61 -21.65 0.72 -15.85
N SER A 62 -22.96 0.64 -16.09
CA SER A 62 -23.55 -0.34 -17.01
C SER A 62 -23.09 -0.09 -18.45
N GLY A 63 -22.89 1.17 -18.84
CA GLY A 63 -22.23 1.56 -20.08
C GLY A 63 -20.79 1.03 -20.17
N VAL A 64 -20.00 1.21 -19.11
CA VAL A 64 -18.64 0.63 -19.05
C VAL A 64 -18.69 -0.90 -19.15
N ALA A 65 -19.60 -1.56 -18.42
CA ALA A 65 -19.73 -3.01 -18.46
C ALA A 65 -20.15 -3.53 -19.85
N SER A 66 -21.03 -2.83 -20.57
CA SER A 66 -21.48 -3.26 -21.90
C SER A 66 -20.45 -3.04 -23.02
N THR A 67 -19.55 -2.06 -22.86
CA THR A 67 -18.45 -1.82 -23.81
C THR A 67 -17.27 -2.77 -23.61
N MET A 68 -17.22 -3.46 -22.48
CA MET A 68 -16.16 -4.39 -22.14
C MET A 68 -16.63 -5.82 -22.33
N ARG A 69 -15.75 -6.70 -22.79
CA ARG A 69 -16.01 -8.15 -22.83
C ARG A 69 -16.02 -8.69 -21.40
N VAL A 70 -17.11 -8.39 -20.66
CA VAL A 70 -17.36 -8.82 -19.28
C VAL A 70 -17.69 -10.32 -19.23
N ASP A 71 -17.69 -11.02 -20.37
CA ASP A 71 -17.79 -12.49 -20.44
C ASP A 71 -16.71 -13.22 -19.61
N ARG A 72 -15.65 -12.52 -19.19
CA ARG A 72 -14.61 -13.01 -18.26
C ARG A 72 -14.57 -12.32 -16.88
N GLY A 73 -15.47 -11.37 -16.59
CA GLY A 73 -15.53 -10.69 -15.28
C GLY A 73 -14.43 -9.67 -15.00
N TYR A 74 -13.59 -9.32 -15.99
CA TYR A 74 -12.51 -8.32 -15.85
C TYR A 74 -12.81 -7.04 -16.62
N VAL A 75 -12.54 -5.90 -16.00
CA VAL A 75 -12.74 -4.55 -16.55
C VAL A 75 -11.39 -3.82 -16.55
N ASP A 76 -11.11 -3.06 -17.62
CA ASP A 76 -9.90 -2.24 -17.68
C ASP A 76 -9.92 -1.17 -16.57
N PHE A 77 -8.78 -1.02 -15.89
CA PHE A 77 -8.67 -0.18 -14.70
C PHE A 77 -9.04 1.27 -14.97
N TYR A 78 -8.63 1.84 -16.10
CA TYR A 78 -8.82 3.27 -16.37
C TYR A 78 -10.28 3.64 -16.64
N HIS A 79 -11.06 2.73 -17.22
CA HIS A 79 -12.49 2.97 -17.43
C HIS A 79 -13.31 2.83 -16.14
N ALA A 80 -12.88 1.94 -15.22
CA ALA A 80 -13.52 1.78 -13.92
C ALA A 80 -13.06 2.82 -12.88
N LEU A 81 -11.90 3.44 -13.07
CA LEU A 81 -11.19 4.22 -12.05
C LEU A 81 -12.06 5.29 -11.39
N LYS A 82 -12.84 6.05 -12.18
CA LYS A 82 -13.72 7.09 -11.62
C LYS A 82 -14.78 6.53 -10.66
N TYR A 83 -15.29 5.33 -10.93
CA TYR A 83 -16.28 4.65 -10.09
C TYR A 83 -15.62 4.04 -8.85
N LEU A 84 -14.44 3.43 -9.01
CA LEU A 84 -13.66 2.92 -7.88
C LEU A 84 -13.32 4.03 -6.89
N LYS A 85 -12.86 5.19 -7.38
CA LYS A 85 -12.62 6.39 -6.56
C LYS A 85 -13.89 6.87 -5.86
N LEU A 86 -15.00 6.97 -6.59
CA LEU A 86 -16.29 7.34 -5.99
C LEU A 86 -16.68 6.38 -4.84
N PHE A 87 -16.57 5.07 -5.03
CA PHE A 87 -16.88 4.07 -4.01
C PHE A 87 -15.92 4.11 -2.82
N TYR A 88 -14.64 4.37 -3.07
CA TYR A 88 -13.63 4.58 -2.04
C TYR A 88 -13.94 5.80 -1.16
N ASP A 89 -14.29 6.92 -1.80
CA ASP A 89 -14.51 8.21 -1.14
C ASP A 89 -15.84 8.27 -0.38
N THR A 90 -16.91 7.71 -0.95
CA THR A 90 -18.27 7.83 -0.42
C THR A 90 -18.74 6.61 0.37
N GLY A 91 -18.08 5.46 0.21
CA GLY A 91 -18.46 4.23 0.87
C GLY A 91 -18.18 4.23 2.37
N SER A 92 -19.07 3.59 3.13
CA SER A 92 -18.79 3.24 4.51
C SER A 92 -17.65 2.21 4.56
N ARG A 93 -16.57 2.57 5.24
CA ARG A 93 -15.39 1.73 5.46
C ARG A 93 -15.72 0.60 6.44
N ILE A 94 -16.11 -0.57 5.94
CA ILE A 94 -16.42 -1.74 6.76
C ILE A 94 -15.13 -2.29 7.36
N ALA A 95 -14.09 -2.45 6.55
CA ALA A 95 -12.72 -2.72 6.97
C ALA A 95 -11.80 -1.80 6.16
N LYS A 96 -10.77 -1.25 6.78
CA LYS A 96 -9.81 -0.41 6.07
C LYS A 96 -8.46 -0.47 6.77
N LEU A 97 -7.46 -1.00 6.09
CA LEU A 97 -6.07 -0.92 6.53
C LEU A 97 -5.41 0.23 5.77
N ASP A 98 -4.89 1.19 6.52
CA ASP A 98 -4.04 2.28 6.06
C ASP A 98 -2.63 2.06 6.59
N VAL A 99 -1.63 2.47 5.82
CA VAL A 99 -0.25 2.52 6.32
C VAL A 99 0.33 3.87 6.01
N LYS A 100 0.95 4.50 7.01
CA LYS A 100 1.59 5.81 6.87
C LYS A 100 3.06 5.72 7.28
N PRO A 101 4.01 6.02 6.38
CA PRO A 101 5.42 6.07 6.71
C PRO A 101 5.79 7.40 7.36
N THR A 102 6.67 7.33 8.35
CA THR A 102 7.45 8.49 8.83
C THR A 102 8.91 8.11 8.90
N ILE A 103 9.79 9.04 8.55
CA ILE A 103 11.23 8.78 8.50
C ILE A 103 12.00 9.90 9.19
N SER A 104 13.12 9.56 9.80
CA SER A 104 14.08 10.52 10.36
C SER A 104 15.50 9.97 10.26
N LEU A 105 16.49 10.86 10.12
CA LEU A 105 17.90 10.46 10.15
C LEU A 105 18.28 10.01 11.56
N LYS A 106 18.89 8.82 11.69
CA LYS A 106 19.36 8.26 12.97
C LYS A 106 20.48 7.25 12.75
N ASN A 107 21.53 7.32 13.57
CA ASN A 107 22.65 6.34 13.61
C ASN A 107 23.24 6.03 12.23
N GLY A 108 23.51 7.06 11.43
CA GLY A 108 24.07 6.87 10.09
C GLY A 108 23.08 6.41 9.02
N GLY A 109 21.81 6.17 9.34
CA GLY A 109 20.75 5.74 8.41
C GLY A 109 19.42 6.41 8.72
N PHE A 110 18.33 5.69 8.50
CA PHE A 110 16.97 6.11 8.73
C PHE A 110 16.30 5.29 9.82
N LEU A 111 15.72 5.97 10.81
CA LEU A 111 14.65 5.39 11.60
C LEU A 111 13.34 5.56 10.83
N LEU A 112 12.84 4.45 10.31
CA LEU A 112 11.55 4.35 9.62
C LEU A 112 10.50 3.81 10.59
N ASP A 113 9.34 4.45 10.63
CA ASP A 113 8.16 3.98 11.36
C ASP A 113 6.97 3.86 10.40
N LEU A 114 6.48 2.62 10.23
CA LEU A 114 5.27 2.30 9.48
C LEU A 114 4.10 2.18 10.45
N ALA A 115 3.22 3.18 10.43
CA ALA A 115 2.00 3.19 11.24
C ALA A 115 0.87 2.46 10.49
N PHE A 116 0.60 1.22 10.88
CA PHE A 116 -0.54 0.43 10.41
C PHE A 116 -1.78 0.85 11.21
N HIS A 117 -2.78 1.40 10.52
CA HIS A 117 -3.99 1.92 11.13
C HIS A 117 -5.23 1.24 10.54
N ASN A 118 -6.14 0.78 11.41
CA ASN A 118 -7.44 0.29 10.98
C ASN A 118 -8.47 1.42 11.07
N SER A 119 -8.74 2.11 9.95
CA SER A 119 -9.76 3.17 9.89
C SER A 119 -11.17 2.65 9.57
N GLY A 120 -11.35 1.33 9.55
CA GLY A 120 -12.64 0.67 9.32
C GLY A 120 -13.45 0.43 10.59
N LYS A 121 -14.59 -0.26 10.43
CA LYS A 121 -15.53 -0.61 11.51
C LYS A 121 -15.40 -2.04 12.02
N SER A 122 -14.56 -2.86 11.39
CA SER A 122 -14.32 -4.26 11.74
C SER A 122 -12.83 -4.54 11.90
N GLN A 123 -12.49 -5.60 12.64
CA GLN A 123 -11.11 -6.04 12.83
C GLN A 123 -10.44 -6.36 11.48
N VAL A 124 -9.17 -6.00 11.36
CA VAL A 124 -8.29 -6.46 10.28
C VAL A 124 -7.20 -7.32 10.91
N ALA A 125 -6.97 -8.50 10.36
CA ALA A 125 -5.91 -9.39 10.84
C ALA A 125 -5.09 -9.95 9.67
N PHE A 126 -3.77 -9.93 9.81
CA PHE A 126 -2.84 -10.28 8.75
C PHE A 126 -1.47 -10.74 9.29
N SER A 127 -0.63 -11.31 8.43
CA SER A 127 0.71 -11.79 8.80
C SER A 127 1.52 -10.66 9.45
N SER A 128 2.03 -10.94 10.65
CA SER A 128 2.74 -9.95 11.43
C SER A 128 4.00 -9.46 10.71
N PRO A 129 4.32 -8.15 10.71
CA PRO A 129 5.57 -7.63 10.14
C PRO A 129 6.84 -8.28 10.70
N SER A 130 6.78 -8.82 11.93
CA SER A 130 7.84 -9.60 12.55
C SER A 130 8.11 -10.96 11.91
N GLU A 131 7.25 -11.40 10.99
CA GLU A 131 7.35 -12.65 10.24
C GLU A 131 7.58 -12.43 8.74
N TRP A 132 7.60 -11.17 8.27
CA TRP A 132 7.79 -10.87 6.86
C TRP A 132 9.19 -11.23 6.38
N GLU A 133 9.26 -11.75 5.15
CA GLU A 133 10.50 -12.20 4.54
C GLU A 133 11.39 -11.05 4.08
N GLY A 134 10.79 -9.95 3.62
CA GLY A 134 11.54 -8.77 3.21
C GLY A 134 12.34 -8.96 1.91
N TYR A 135 11.78 -9.68 0.94
CA TYR A 135 12.28 -9.70 -0.44
C TYR A 135 11.13 -9.88 -1.41
N TYR A 136 11.26 -9.38 -2.64
CA TYR A 136 10.24 -9.56 -3.67
C TYR A 136 10.34 -10.96 -4.30
N ASN A 137 9.22 -11.69 -4.36
CA ASN A 137 9.12 -12.93 -5.12
C ASN A 137 7.78 -12.98 -5.86
N PRO A 138 7.78 -12.95 -7.21
CA PRO A 138 6.55 -12.93 -8.01
C PRO A 138 5.84 -14.28 -8.09
N ILE A 139 6.52 -15.37 -7.69
CA ILE A 139 6.01 -16.75 -7.79
C ILE A 139 5.48 -17.23 -6.43
N ALA A 140 6.27 -17.03 -5.37
CA ALA A 140 5.84 -17.27 -4.00
C ALA A 140 5.58 -15.91 -3.36
N GLY A 141 4.30 -15.57 -3.14
CA GLY A 141 3.93 -14.27 -2.60
C GLY A 141 4.58 -14.06 -1.24
N THR A 142 5.59 -13.22 -1.16
CA THR A 142 6.27 -12.85 0.09
C THR A 142 5.66 -11.58 0.64
N SER A 143 5.78 -11.41 1.96
CA SER A 143 5.41 -10.16 2.61
C SER A 143 6.62 -9.23 2.68
N TRP A 144 6.44 -7.98 2.26
CA TRP A 144 7.49 -6.97 2.21
C TRP A 144 6.92 -5.57 2.27
N ALA A 145 7.76 -4.60 2.66
CA ALA A 145 7.54 -3.19 2.39
C ALA A 145 8.75 -2.58 1.70
N ILE A 146 8.55 -1.50 0.96
CA ILE A 146 9.61 -0.63 0.44
C ILE A 146 9.17 0.81 0.61
N VAL A 147 10.08 1.66 1.07
CA VAL A 147 9.83 3.08 1.22
C VAL A 147 10.63 3.82 0.16
N THR A 148 9.97 4.74 -0.54
CA THR A 148 10.58 5.57 -1.57
C THR A 148 10.39 7.03 -1.20
N GLY A 149 11.38 7.86 -1.49
CA GLY A 149 11.28 9.31 -1.35
C GLY A 149 11.65 9.99 -2.65
N VAL A 150 10.85 10.97 -3.06
CA VAL A 150 11.10 11.82 -4.23
C VAL A 150 11.10 13.27 -3.76
N ARG A 151 12.13 14.05 -4.10
CA ARG A 151 12.18 15.46 -3.74
C ARG A 151 11.03 16.23 -4.42
N ASP A 152 10.49 17.23 -3.74
CA ASP A 152 9.31 17.99 -4.20
C ASP A 152 9.51 18.60 -5.60
N ASP A 153 10.72 19.11 -5.88
CA ASP A 153 11.09 19.65 -7.18
C ASP A 153 11.43 18.60 -8.24
N ASN A 154 11.34 17.32 -7.90
CA ASN A 154 11.70 16.18 -8.76
C ASN A 154 10.50 15.30 -9.17
N LEU A 155 9.29 15.58 -8.64
CA LEU A 155 8.08 14.79 -8.88
C LEU A 155 7.68 14.59 -10.35
N LYS A 156 8.21 15.41 -11.27
CA LYS A 156 7.94 15.34 -12.72
C LYS A 156 9.18 15.03 -13.56
N ILE A 157 10.37 15.07 -12.96
CA ILE A 157 11.66 15.01 -13.67
C ILE A 157 12.29 13.62 -13.52
N HIS A 158 12.13 12.99 -12.35
CA HIS A 158 12.71 11.69 -12.02
C HIS A 158 14.24 11.63 -12.12
N ASP A 159 14.92 12.68 -11.64
CA ASP A 159 16.36 12.68 -11.41
C ASP A 159 16.69 11.76 -10.22
N LYS A 160 17.53 10.73 -10.46
CA LYS A 160 17.88 9.72 -9.46
C LYS A 160 18.63 10.29 -8.27
N GLU A 161 19.35 11.40 -8.40
CA GLU A 161 20.07 12.04 -7.28
C GLU A 161 19.11 12.71 -6.28
N ARG A 162 17.85 12.89 -6.68
CA ARG A 162 16.76 13.51 -5.91
C ARG A 162 15.71 12.49 -5.50
N GLU A 163 16.06 11.21 -5.56
CA GLU A 163 15.22 10.10 -5.17
C GLU A 163 16.02 9.16 -4.26
N PHE A 164 15.32 8.49 -3.35
CA PHE A 164 15.87 7.35 -2.65
C PHE A 164 14.83 6.26 -2.54
N ASN A 165 15.30 5.03 -2.37
CA ASN A 165 14.47 3.96 -1.85
C ASN A 165 15.20 3.24 -0.71
N THR A 166 14.45 2.53 0.11
CA THR A 166 15.01 1.52 1.01
C THR A 166 15.16 0.21 0.25
N ASP A 167 15.92 -0.72 0.81
CA ASP A 167 15.78 -2.13 0.43
C ASP A 167 14.40 -2.68 0.84
N TRP A 168 14.11 -3.89 0.37
CA TRP A 168 12.93 -4.64 0.78
C TRP A 168 12.97 -4.91 2.29
N LEU A 169 11.91 -4.52 2.98
CA LEU A 169 11.80 -4.55 4.42
C LEU A 169 11.02 -5.78 4.87
N GLY A 170 11.60 -6.49 5.83
CA GLY A 170 10.99 -7.61 6.53
C GLY A 170 11.48 -7.69 7.97
N SER A 171 11.25 -8.83 8.60
CA SER A 171 11.51 -9.07 10.02
C SER A 171 12.97 -8.83 10.46
N SER A 172 13.93 -9.02 9.55
CA SER A 172 15.37 -8.88 9.84
C SER A 172 15.80 -7.44 10.14
N ALA A 173 15.11 -6.45 9.57
CA ALA A 173 15.41 -5.03 9.75
C ALA A 173 14.59 -4.38 10.89
N MET A 174 13.70 -5.14 11.52
CA MET A 174 12.74 -4.63 12.49
C MET A 174 13.36 -4.42 13.87
N LEU A 175 13.19 -3.22 14.43
CA LEU A 175 13.77 -2.82 15.72
C LEU A 175 12.93 -3.23 16.93
N ASN A 176 11.61 -3.25 16.79
CA ASN A 176 10.66 -3.54 17.87
C ASN A 176 9.92 -4.86 17.62
N ARG A 177 10.64 -5.88 17.14
CA ARG A 177 10.07 -7.18 16.76
C ARG A 177 9.30 -7.83 17.92
N GLU A 178 9.78 -7.64 19.13
CA GLU A 178 9.20 -8.13 20.38
C GLU A 178 7.85 -7.52 20.74
N GLU A 179 7.45 -6.39 20.14
CA GLU A 179 6.11 -5.79 20.27
C GLU A 179 5.09 -6.48 19.34
N PHE A 180 5.57 -7.25 18.36
CA PHE A 180 4.78 -7.93 17.33
C PHE A 180 4.87 -9.45 17.50
N ARG A 181 4.61 -9.95 18.71
CA ARG A 181 4.70 -11.39 19.01
C ARG A 181 3.55 -12.15 18.36
N GLY A 182 3.88 -13.25 17.69
CA GLY A 182 2.92 -14.16 17.08
C GLY A 182 2.83 -14.01 15.57
N ALA A 183 2.20 -14.98 14.93
CA ALA A 183 2.12 -15.05 13.46
C ALA A 183 1.23 -13.98 12.83
N LEU A 184 0.25 -13.46 13.58
CA LEU A 184 -0.76 -12.53 13.08
C LEU A 184 -0.78 -11.25 13.90
N LEU A 185 -0.77 -10.12 13.22
CA LEU A 185 -1.14 -8.84 13.78
C LEU A 185 -2.66 -8.65 13.65
N ARG A 186 -3.32 -8.27 14.74
CA ARG A 186 -4.77 -8.00 14.80
C ARG A 186 -4.98 -6.55 15.20
N LEU A 187 -5.67 -5.78 14.35
CA LEU A 187 -6.01 -4.38 14.59
C LEU A 187 -7.51 -4.23 14.78
N GLN A 188 -7.92 -3.81 15.97
CA GLN A 188 -9.30 -3.40 16.25
C GLN A 188 -9.68 -2.13 15.48
N PRO A 189 -10.98 -1.84 15.29
CA PRO A 189 -11.43 -0.57 14.73
C PRO A 189 -10.81 0.64 15.45
N GLY A 190 -10.19 1.54 14.69
CA GLY A 190 -9.51 2.74 15.19
C GLY A 190 -8.10 2.51 15.75
N GLU A 191 -7.63 1.26 15.81
CA GLU A 191 -6.32 0.94 16.38
C GLU A 191 -5.17 1.27 15.42
N THR A 192 -4.04 1.64 16.00
CA THR A 192 -2.77 1.84 15.28
C THR A 192 -1.65 1.03 15.92
N ARG A 193 -0.76 0.48 15.08
CA ARG A 193 0.49 -0.17 15.50
C ARG A 193 1.66 0.31 14.65
N HIS A 194 2.82 0.42 15.28
CA HIS A 194 4.00 1.06 14.72
C HIS A 194 5.10 0.03 14.51
N ALA A 195 5.38 -0.36 13.27
CA ALA A 195 6.52 -1.21 12.96
C ALA A 195 7.74 -0.32 12.66
N LYS A 196 8.78 -0.43 13.49
CA LYS A 196 9.96 0.43 13.40
C LYS A 196 11.12 -0.34 12.80
N TYR A 197 11.85 0.30 11.89
CA TYR A 197 12.98 -0.27 11.18
C TYR A 197 14.17 0.68 11.23
N MET A 198 15.37 0.12 11.29
CA MET A 198 16.59 0.85 10.94
C MET A 198 16.95 0.47 9.52
N VAL A 199 16.92 1.45 8.61
CA VAL A 199 17.09 1.22 7.18
C VAL A 199 18.09 2.20 6.62
N PHE A 200 18.66 1.88 5.46
CA PHE A 200 19.59 2.75 4.76
C PHE A 200 19.00 3.09 3.38
N PRO A 201 19.13 4.34 2.91
CA PRO A 201 18.78 4.65 1.54
C PRO A 201 19.74 3.93 0.59
N SER A 202 19.24 3.54 -0.57
CA SER A 202 20.04 2.91 -1.62
C SER A 202 21.08 3.84 -2.23
N ASN A 203 20.81 5.15 -2.21
CA ASN A 203 21.62 6.18 -2.85
C ASN A 203 21.81 7.37 -1.90
N PRO A 204 22.89 8.14 -2.08
CA PRO A 204 22.97 9.48 -1.52
C PRO A 204 21.78 10.33 -1.97
N PHE A 205 21.39 11.31 -1.15
CA PHE A 205 20.38 12.29 -1.51
C PHE A 205 20.79 13.67 -1.01
N ILE A 206 20.25 14.70 -1.65
CA ILE A 206 20.52 16.09 -1.29
C ILE A 206 19.43 16.67 -0.39
N LYS A 207 19.77 17.68 0.41
CA LYS A 207 18.83 18.33 1.33
C LYS A 207 17.56 18.84 0.62
N GLY A 208 16.48 18.92 1.39
CA GLY A 208 15.22 19.52 0.99
C GLY A 208 14.00 18.72 1.43
N ARG A 209 12.86 19.10 0.86
CA ARG A 209 11.56 18.49 1.13
C ARG A 209 11.30 17.30 0.20
N TYR A 210 10.98 16.14 0.78
CA TYR A 210 10.70 14.91 0.05
C TYR A 210 9.27 14.45 0.31
N LEU A 211 8.59 14.02 -0.75
CA LEU A 211 7.38 13.22 -0.66
C LEU A 211 7.79 11.76 -0.50
N ILE A 212 7.32 11.13 0.57
CA ILE A 212 7.66 9.75 0.93
C ILE A 212 6.42 8.89 0.76
N GLY A 213 6.57 7.79 0.02
CA GLY A 213 5.57 6.75 -0.14
C GLY A 213 6.07 5.43 0.42
N VAL A 214 5.14 4.50 0.63
CA VAL A 214 5.44 3.11 0.99
C VAL A 214 4.64 2.19 0.08
N SER A 215 5.27 1.17 -0.49
CA SER A 215 4.58 0.05 -1.14
C SER A 215 4.68 -1.17 -0.24
N ILE A 216 3.59 -1.92 -0.12
CA ILE A 216 3.49 -3.04 0.82
C ILE A 216 2.82 -4.21 0.11
N ALA A 217 3.41 -5.40 0.23
CA ALA A 217 2.76 -6.66 -0.05
C ALA A 217 2.58 -7.44 1.26
N ILE A 218 1.39 -7.99 1.47
CA ILE A 218 1.10 -8.87 2.60
C ILE A 218 0.49 -10.14 2.03
N GLN A 219 1.18 -11.26 2.22
CA GLN A 219 0.76 -12.55 1.67
C GLN A 219 -0.52 -13.05 2.33
N GLU A 220 -0.67 -12.84 3.64
CA GLU A 220 -1.73 -13.46 4.40
C GLU A 220 -2.54 -12.42 5.17
N VAL A 221 -3.60 -11.91 4.55
CA VAL A 221 -4.72 -11.31 5.28
C VAL A 221 -5.70 -12.44 5.62
N VAL A 222 -6.12 -12.53 6.88
CA VAL A 222 -7.06 -13.57 7.35
C VAL A 222 -8.42 -13.01 7.73
N GLU A 223 -8.48 -11.75 8.13
CA GLU A 223 -9.73 -11.07 8.49
C GLU A 223 -9.77 -9.64 7.96
N PRO A 224 -10.97 -9.17 7.56
CA PRO A 224 -12.22 -9.92 7.42
C PRO A 224 -12.18 -10.95 6.28
N GLN A 225 -13.05 -11.96 6.31
CA GLN A 225 -13.05 -13.08 5.36
C GLN A 225 -13.08 -12.66 3.88
N ALA A 226 -13.75 -11.53 3.55
CA ALA A 226 -13.79 -11.02 2.18
C ALA A 226 -12.43 -10.47 1.70
N LEU A 227 -11.57 -9.99 2.60
CA LEU A 227 -10.19 -9.58 2.30
C LEU A 227 -9.18 -10.72 2.40
N LYS A 228 -9.60 -11.95 2.69
CA LYS A 228 -8.69 -13.08 2.88
C LYS A 228 -7.79 -13.29 1.65
N GLY A 229 -6.49 -13.46 1.88
CA GLY A 229 -5.47 -13.74 0.86
C GLY A 229 -4.41 -12.65 0.74
N ASN A 230 -3.80 -12.58 -0.45
CA ASN A 230 -2.73 -11.63 -0.75
C ASN A 230 -3.28 -10.22 -1.00
N VAL A 231 -2.51 -9.23 -0.57
CA VAL A 231 -2.75 -7.81 -0.85
C VAL A 231 -1.45 -7.12 -1.25
N GLU A 232 -1.55 -6.12 -2.12
CA GLU A 232 -0.40 -5.30 -2.53
C GLU A 232 -0.89 -3.87 -2.81
N PHE A 233 -0.39 -2.90 -2.07
CA PHE A 233 -0.94 -1.55 -2.07
C PHE A 233 0.13 -0.49 -1.77
N VAL A 234 -0.16 0.75 -2.13
CA VAL A 234 0.58 1.92 -1.64
C VAL A 234 -0.05 2.47 -0.37
N GLY A 235 0.78 2.88 0.59
CA GLY A 235 0.36 3.60 1.78
C GLY A 235 0.09 5.07 1.50
N GLN A 236 -0.28 5.80 2.55
CA GLN A 236 -0.44 7.25 2.50
C GLN A 236 0.92 7.92 2.32
N GLU A 237 0.97 8.96 1.50
CA GLU A 237 2.19 9.73 1.31
C GLU A 237 2.39 10.76 2.43
N THR A 238 3.65 11.05 2.76
CA THR A 238 4.01 12.05 3.77
C THR A 238 5.15 12.94 3.29
N TYR A 239 5.09 14.22 3.62
CA TYR A 239 6.23 15.10 3.40
C TYR A 239 7.18 15.07 4.58
N VAL A 240 8.48 14.99 4.29
CA VAL A 240 9.56 15.09 5.27
C VAL A 240 10.63 16.07 4.79
N GLU A 241 11.13 16.89 5.70
CA GLU A 241 12.23 17.81 5.42
C GLU A 241 13.55 17.21 5.89
N PHE A 242 14.51 17.10 4.98
CA PHE A 242 15.89 16.75 5.31
C PHE A 242 16.75 18.01 5.31
N PRO A 243 17.29 18.45 6.46
CA PRO A 243 17.98 19.73 6.57
C PRO A 243 19.39 19.74 5.95
N ARG A 244 19.90 18.58 5.55
CA ARG A 244 21.26 18.39 5.02
C ARG A 244 21.30 17.22 4.04
N ASP A 245 22.33 17.21 3.21
CA ASP A 245 22.62 16.12 2.29
C ASP A 245 22.95 14.85 3.09
N TYR A 246 22.83 13.69 2.45
CA TYR A 246 23.18 12.40 3.04
C TYR A 246 23.93 11.53 2.02
N PRO A 247 24.98 10.82 2.44
CA PRO A 247 25.67 10.98 3.72
C PRO A 247 26.44 12.31 3.77
N SER A 248 26.49 12.98 4.93
CA SER A 248 27.27 14.23 5.10
C SER A 248 28.12 14.29 6.38
N THR A 249 28.00 13.32 7.29
CA THR A 249 28.90 13.20 8.44
C THR A 249 29.90 12.05 8.27
N PRO A 250 31.05 12.05 8.97
CA PRO A 250 31.99 10.92 8.94
C PRO A 250 31.35 9.59 9.34
N GLU A 251 30.44 9.60 10.33
CA GLU A 251 29.69 8.42 10.75
C GLU A 251 28.78 7.90 9.63
N GLU A 252 28.01 8.78 8.99
CA GLU A 252 27.15 8.40 7.87
C GLU A 252 27.94 7.87 6.68
N LEU A 253 29.05 8.51 6.34
CA LEU A 253 29.92 8.07 5.25
C LEU A 253 30.44 6.65 5.52
N ALA A 254 30.90 6.38 6.74
CA ALA A 254 31.39 5.06 7.14
C ALA A 254 30.29 3.99 7.14
N THR A 255 29.12 4.31 7.70
CA THR A 255 27.98 3.40 7.76
C THR A 255 27.41 3.11 6.37
N PHE A 256 27.22 4.15 5.55
CA PHE A 256 26.75 4.01 4.17
C PHE A 256 27.72 3.19 3.32
N ALA A 257 29.03 3.44 3.40
CA ALA A 257 30.03 2.66 2.69
C ALA A 257 30.08 1.19 3.16
N THR A 258 29.72 0.90 4.40
CA THR A 258 29.61 -0.47 4.92
C THR A 258 28.39 -1.17 4.34
N HIS A 259 27.22 -0.52 4.41
CA HIS A 259 25.99 -1.03 3.82
C HIS A 259 26.13 -1.31 2.31
N GLN A 260 26.75 -0.39 1.55
CA GLN A 260 26.99 -0.59 0.12
C GLN A 260 27.92 -1.77 -0.18
N ARG A 261 28.87 -2.08 0.71
CA ARG A 261 29.74 -3.26 0.54
C ARG A 261 28.98 -4.56 0.80
N GLU A 262 28.12 -4.59 1.81
CA GLU A 262 27.30 -5.75 2.15
C GLU A 262 26.29 -6.07 1.04
N LYS A 263 25.72 -5.06 0.40
CA LYS A 263 24.75 -5.23 -0.70
C LYS A 263 25.35 -5.79 -1.99
N ASN A 264 26.66 -5.59 -2.20
CA ASN A 264 27.36 -6.02 -3.42
C ASN A 264 28.06 -7.39 -3.28
N GLN A 265 27.85 -8.10 -2.17
CA GLN A 265 28.34 -9.47 -1.94
C GLN A 265 27.22 -10.48 -2.20
#